data_AF-A1C860-F1
#
_entry.id   AF-A1C860-F1
#
_cell.length_a   1.000
_cell.length_b   1.000
_cell.length_c   1.000
_cell.angle_alpha   90.00
_cell.angle_beta   90.00
_cell.angle_gamma   90.00
#
_symmetry.space_group_name_H-M   'P 1'
#
loop_
_entity.id
_entity.type
_entity.pdbx_description
1 polymer ?
#
loop_
_entity_poly.entity_id
_entity_poly.type
_entity_poly.pdbx_seq_one_letter_code
_entity_poly.pdbx_strand_id
1 'polypeptide(L)'
;MNGLGILLKKLAVRVNFKIDPHPDEVDSIPSRDADRTIKVHVYRGQEASNPSPVLIDFCGSGFMLTSFGPEDEFCRYIAHHTGYTVIERRRCIALAISSFSPTCRVKESDDSLIRSVICFSGVTDVSVRTTAKKAVQKSSFVIRTIFPRFPEFCHSCHRNPSVADLRDPRLSPLYADPARFPMNLLIGTAAQDPFTLEGEELAGGVRRVGGHNVVCHRTEGCEHGWDKEAKRGTRQ
;
A
#
# COMPACT_ATOMS: atom_id res chain seq x y z
N MET A 1 2.19 -11.20 -24.19
CA MET A 1 1.03 -10.31 -23.91
C MET A 1 0.27 -10.09 -25.20
N ASN A 2 -1.02 -10.40 -25.22
CA ASN A 2 -1.84 -10.41 -26.45
C ASN A 2 -2.30 -8.97 -26.78
N GLY A 3 -2.58 -8.66 -28.06
CA GLY A 3 -2.92 -7.30 -28.52
C GLY A 3 -4.09 -6.63 -27.78
N LEU A 4 -5.03 -7.41 -27.26
CA LEU A 4 -6.13 -6.94 -26.41
C LEU A 4 -5.65 -6.32 -25.08
N GLY A 5 -4.59 -6.87 -24.48
CA GLY A 5 -4.01 -6.34 -23.24
C GLY A 5 -3.31 -4.99 -23.44
N ILE A 6 -2.71 -4.76 -24.61
CA ILE A 6 -2.10 -3.47 -24.97
C ILE A 6 -3.18 -2.41 -25.22
N LEU A 7 -4.29 -2.80 -25.87
CA LEU A 7 -5.42 -1.90 -26.13
C LEU A 7 -6.14 -1.49 -24.84
N LEU A 8 -6.40 -2.44 -23.93
CA LEU A 8 -6.96 -2.17 -22.61
C LEU A 8 -6.04 -1.26 -21.78
N LYS A 9 -4.71 -1.42 -21.87
CA LYS A 9 -3.73 -0.51 -21.25
C LYS A 9 -3.91 0.93 -21.75
N LYS A 10 -4.02 1.11 -23.08
CA LYS A 10 -4.19 2.43 -23.69
C LYS A 10 -5.54 3.06 -23.34
N LEU A 11 -6.61 2.26 -23.23
CA LEU A 11 -7.93 2.75 -22.84
C LEU A 11 -7.97 3.12 -21.35
N ALA A 12 -7.44 2.28 -20.45
CA ALA A 12 -7.44 2.52 -19.01
C ALA A 12 -6.63 3.78 -18.64
N VAL A 13 -5.53 4.06 -19.35
CA VAL A 13 -4.74 5.30 -19.19
C VAL A 13 -5.50 6.54 -19.69
N ARG A 14 -6.51 6.37 -20.56
CA ARG A 14 -7.34 7.45 -21.10
C ARG A 14 -8.64 7.72 -20.32
N VAL A 15 -9.02 6.84 -19.39
CA VAL A 15 -10.13 7.10 -18.47
C VAL A 15 -9.62 8.06 -17.39
N ASN A 16 -9.74 9.35 -17.67
CA ASN A 16 -9.41 10.41 -16.73
C ASN A 16 -10.59 10.59 -15.76
N PHE A 17 -10.60 9.85 -14.65
CA PHE A 17 -11.46 10.19 -13.53
C PHE A 17 -11.06 11.59 -13.07
N LYS A 18 -11.99 12.55 -13.17
CA LYS A 18 -11.75 13.96 -12.83
C LYS A 18 -11.72 14.08 -11.31
N ILE A 19 -10.59 13.72 -10.72
CA ILE A 19 -10.31 13.88 -9.30
C ILE A 19 -9.37 15.08 -9.17
N ASP A 20 -9.77 16.06 -8.37
CA ASP A 20 -9.04 17.31 -8.17
C ASP A 20 -8.56 17.39 -6.71
N PRO A 21 -7.38 16.84 -6.38
CA PRO A 21 -6.84 16.89 -5.02
C PRO A 21 -6.48 18.32 -4.62
N HIS A 22 -6.53 18.62 -3.33
CA HIS A 22 -6.22 19.94 -2.79
C HIS A 22 -5.16 19.82 -1.69
N PRO A 23 -3.91 19.46 -2.03
CA PRO A 23 -2.83 19.47 -1.05
C PRO A 23 -2.46 20.89 -0.65
N ASP A 24 -1.85 21.06 0.52
CA ASP A 24 -1.34 22.36 0.95
C ASP A 24 -0.11 22.78 0.14
N GLU A 25 0.69 21.79 -0.27
CA GLU A 25 1.87 21.99 -1.10
C GLU A 25 2.11 20.80 -2.03
N VAL A 26 2.73 21.10 -3.17
CA VAL A 26 3.18 20.12 -4.15
C VAL A 26 4.68 20.27 -4.29
N ASP A 27 5.43 19.23 -3.94
CA ASP A 27 6.89 19.25 -3.93
C ASP A 27 7.47 18.10 -4.77
N SER A 28 8.79 18.08 -4.96
CA SER A 28 9.53 17.13 -5.77
C SER A 28 10.77 16.61 -5.06
N ILE A 29 10.80 15.30 -4.82
CA ILE A 29 11.94 14.62 -4.20
C ILE A 29 12.87 14.08 -5.28
N PRO A 30 14.20 14.29 -5.21
CA PRO A 30 15.15 13.65 -6.11
C PRO A 30 15.03 12.12 -6.10
N SER A 31 15.02 11.49 -7.27
CA SER A 31 15.17 10.05 -7.39
C SER A 31 16.65 9.64 -7.29
N ARG A 32 16.89 8.34 -7.16
CA ARG A 32 18.21 7.72 -7.39
C ARG A 32 18.66 7.79 -8.86
N ASP A 33 17.73 8.05 -9.78
CA ASP A 33 18.02 8.24 -11.20
C ASP A 33 18.23 9.74 -11.42
N ALA A 34 19.41 10.13 -11.92
CA ALA A 34 19.90 11.51 -11.92
C ALA A 34 18.95 12.54 -12.54
N ASP A 35 18.08 12.11 -13.47
CA ASP A 35 17.16 13.00 -14.20
C ASP A 35 15.69 12.74 -13.87
N ARG A 36 15.40 12.07 -12.76
CA ARG A 36 14.03 11.77 -12.34
C ARG A 36 13.74 12.41 -10.99
N THR A 37 12.63 13.15 -10.92
CA THR A 37 12.04 13.59 -9.65
C THR A 37 10.77 12.81 -9.35
N ILE A 38 10.42 12.78 -8.08
CA ILE A 38 9.22 12.14 -7.56
C ILE A 38 8.34 13.24 -7.01
N LYS A 39 7.26 13.54 -7.73
CA LYS A 39 6.23 14.46 -7.27
C LYS A 39 5.53 13.90 -6.03
N VAL A 40 5.39 14.72 -5.00
CA VAL A 40 4.67 14.42 -3.77
C VAL A 40 3.65 15.51 -3.45
N HIS A 41 2.58 15.12 -2.77
CA HIS A 41 1.62 16.03 -2.17
C HIS A 41 1.88 16.11 -0.68
N VAL A 42 1.86 17.32 -0.13
CA VAL A 42 2.11 17.58 1.29
C VAL A 42 0.87 18.18 1.91
N TYR A 43 0.43 17.57 3.01
CA TYR A 43 -0.69 18.00 3.84
C TYR A 43 -0.16 18.32 5.23
N ARG A 44 -0.45 19.51 5.74
CA ARG A 44 0.04 20.00 7.03
C ARG A 44 -1.09 20.00 8.06
N GLY A 45 -0.78 19.53 9.27
CA GLY A 45 -1.66 19.72 10.41
C GLY A 45 -1.72 21.19 10.82
N GLN A 46 -2.88 21.63 11.32
CA GLN A 46 -3.06 23.01 11.80
C GLN A 46 -2.25 23.31 13.08
N GLU A 47 -1.97 22.28 13.89
CA GLU A 47 -1.23 22.37 15.15
C GLU A 47 0.07 21.54 15.10
N ALA A 48 0.86 21.70 14.04
CA ALA A 48 2.12 20.97 13.90
C ALA A 48 3.13 21.39 14.99
N SER A 49 3.63 20.43 15.77
CA SER A 49 4.78 20.64 16.67
C SER A 49 6.06 20.89 15.87
N ASN A 50 7.12 21.41 16.52
CA ASN A 50 8.44 21.51 15.88
C ASN A 50 9.50 20.70 16.64
N PRO A 51 10.04 19.60 16.08
CA PRO A 51 9.63 18.99 14.81
C PRO A 51 8.24 18.30 14.89
N SER A 52 7.54 18.21 13.75
CA SER A 52 6.27 17.48 13.65
C SER A 52 6.52 16.03 13.20
N PRO A 53 5.71 15.06 13.66
CA PRO A 53 5.78 13.70 13.14
C PRO A 53 5.31 13.67 11.67
N VAL A 54 5.88 12.77 10.88
CA VAL A 54 5.59 12.63 9.44
C VAL A 54 4.96 11.28 9.15
N LEU A 55 3.85 11.29 8.41
CA LEU A 55 3.29 10.09 7.78
C LEU A 55 3.64 10.11 6.30
N ILE A 56 4.27 9.05 5.80
CA ILE A 56 4.49 8.87 4.36
C ILE A 56 3.44 7.89 3.86
N ASP A 57 2.46 8.40 3.10
CA ASP A 57 1.41 7.60 2.51
C ASP A 57 1.77 7.15 1.08
N PHE A 58 1.43 5.91 0.76
CA PHE A 58 1.67 5.31 -0.54
C PHE A 58 0.34 4.82 -1.14
N CYS A 59 -0.22 5.61 -2.06
CA CYS A 59 -1.49 5.28 -2.70
C CYS A 59 -1.50 3.88 -3.35
N GLY A 60 -2.47 3.06 -2.94
CA GLY A 60 -2.61 1.63 -3.28
C GLY A 60 -3.28 1.31 -4.61
N SER A 61 -3.08 2.09 -5.68
CA SER A 61 -3.84 1.96 -6.94
C SER A 61 -3.43 0.78 -7.86
N GLY A 62 -2.91 -0.32 -7.29
CA GLY A 62 -2.47 -1.49 -8.04
C GLY A 62 -1.33 -1.19 -9.01
N PHE A 63 -0.49 -0.19 -8.71
CA PHE A 63 0.68 0.23 -9.50
C PHE A 63 0.39 0.80 -10.91
N MET A 64 -0.83 0.71 -11.42
CA MET A 64 -1.14 1.07 -12.80
C MET A 64 -2.01 2.31 -12.97
N LEU A 65 -2.97 2.57 -12.08
CA LEU A 65 -3.85 3.72 -12.26
C LEU A 65 -3.15 5.01 -11.83
N THR A 66 -3.05 5.95 -12.77
CA THR A 66 -2.48 7.28 -12.59
C THR A 66 -3.51 8.28 -12.03
N SER A 67 -4.37 7.87 -11.10
CA SER A 67 -5.28 8.79 -10.41
C SER A 67 -4.54 9.50 -9.26
N PHE A 68 -4.76 10.81 -9.15
CA PHE A 68 -4.32 11.67 -8.04
C PHE A 68 -5.61 11.96 -7.29
N GLY A 69 -5.55 12.04 -5.97
CA GLY A 69 -6.67 12.50 -5.15
C GLY A 69 -7.72 11.50 -4.65
N PRO A 70 -7.75 10.19 -4.96
CA PRO A 70 -8.63 9.30 -4.21
C PRO A 70 -8.21 9.18 -2.73
N GLU A 71 -6.97 9.56 -2.39
CA GLU A 71 -6.45 9.59 -1.01
C GLU A 71 -6.49 11.01 -0.40
N ASP A 72 -6.97 12.04 -1.11
CA ASP A 72 -6.91 13.44 -0.66
C ASP A 72 -7.66 13.64 0.65
N GLU A 73 -8.90 13.14 0.71
CA GLU A 73 -9.73 13.19 1.92
C GLU A 73 -9.07 12.45 3.09
N PHE A 74 -8.45 11.30 2.84
CA PHE A 74 -7.75 10.52 3.85
C PHE A 74 -6.52 11.25 4.39
N CYS A 75 -5.64 11.73 3.50
CA CYS A 75 -4.43 12.47 3.88
C CYS A 75 -4.77 13.74 4.66
N ARG A 76 -5.78 14.48 4.18
CA ARG A 76 -6.33 15.67 4.84
C ARG A 76 -6.89 15.32 6.22
N TYR A 77 -7.69 14.24 6.32
CA TYR A 77 -8.27 13.78 7.59
C TYR A 77 -7.17 13.48 8.62
N ILE A 78 -6.13 12.72 8.24
CA ILE A 78 -5.01 12.42 9.14
C ILE A 78 -4.30 13.69 9.58
N ALA A 79 -3.95 14.58 8.64
CA ALA A 79 -3.25 15.83 8.96
C ALA A 79 -4.01 16.68 9.98
N HIS A 80 -5.34 16.80 9.82
CA HIS A 80 -6.19 17.58 10.74
C HIS A 80 -6.36 16.96 12.13
N HIS A 81 -6.37 15.63 12.25
CA HIS A 81 -6.76 14.96 13.51
C HIS A 81 -5.59 14.41 14.33
N THR A 82 -4.37 14.41 13.78
CA THR A 82 -3.21 13.76 14.44
C THR A 82 -2.03 14.69 14.67
N GLY A 83 -2.03 15.89 14.06
CA GLY A 83 -0.88 16.80 14.08
C GLY A 83 0.30 16.36 13.20
N TYR A 84 0.14 15.26 12.43
CA TYR A 84 1.15 14.76 11.51
C TYR A 84 1.18 15.60 10.23
N THR A 85 2.39 15.80 9.69
CA THR A 85 2.56 16.17 8.29
C THR A 85 2.41 14.91 7.45
N VAL A 86 1.51 14.90 6.47
CA VAL A 86 1.30 13.75 5.57
C VAL A 86 1.95 14.04 4.22
N ILE A 87 2.84 13.15 3.78
CA ILE A 87 3.48 13.18 2.47
C ILE A 87 2.91 12.02 1.66
N GLU A 88 2.03 12.34 0.71
CA GLU A 88 1.46 11.35 -0.20
C GLU A 88 2.38 11.20 -1.42
N ARG A 89 2.81 9.96 -1.68
CA ARG A 89 3.54 9.60 -2.88
C ARG A 89 2.75 8.63 -3.75
N ARG A 90 2.69 8.93 -5.04
CA ARG A 90 2.29 7.97 -6.07
C ARG A 90 3.30 6.85 -6.24
N ARG A 91 2.82 5.61 -6.13
CA ARG A 91 3.52 4.36 -6.46
C ARG A 91 4.73 4.06 -5.57
N CYS A 92 4.52 3.29 -4.51
CA CYS A 92 5.49 2.34 -3.98
C CYS A 92 4.81 1.33 -3.04
N ILE A 93 5.50 0.23 -2.75
CA ILE A 93 5.05 -0.76 -1.77
C ILE A 93 5.56 -0.31 -0.39
N ALA A 94 4.68 0.28 0.43
CA ALA A 94 5.03 0.70 1.80
C ALA A 94 5.64 -0.45 2.62
N LEU A 95 5.08 -1.65 2.48
CA LEU A 95 5.55 -2.86 3.14
C LEU A 95 6.96 -3.27 2.69
N ALA A 96 7.30 -3.13 1.41
CA ALA A 96 8.64 -3.44 0.91
C ALA A 96 9.67 -2.44 1.43
N ILE A 97 9.31 -1.17 1.58
CA ILE A 97 10.20 -0.16 2.17
C ILE A 97 10.45 -0.48 3.64
N SER A 98 9.41 -0.89 4.37
CA SER A 98 9.55 -1.27 5.78
C SER A 98 10.34 -2.55 6.00
N SER A 99 10.17 -3.55 5.14
CA SER A 99 10.88 -4.82 5.22
C SER A 99 12.33 -4.74 4.74
N PHE A 100 12.63 -3.74 3.90
CA PHE A 100 13.98 -3.52 3.40
C PHE A 100 14.78 -2.53 4.16
N SER A 101 14.19 -1.74 5.08
CA SER A 101 14.92 -0.73 5.85
C SER A 101 16.26 -1.34 6.25
N PRO A 102 17.35 -1.02 5.52
CA PRO A 102 18.63 -1.12 6.14
C PRO A 102 18.51 -0.03 7.20
N THR A 103 19.19 -0.17 8.30
CA THR A 103 19.85 1.02 8.80
C THR A 103 20.45 1.76 7.59
N CYS A 104 19.77 2.79 7.05
CA CYS A 104 20.50 3.96 6.58
C CYS A 104 21.48 4.19 7.71
N ARG A 105 22.78 4.09 7.42
CA ARG A 105 23.87 4.19 8.39
C ARG A 105 23.78 5.55 9.10
N VAL A 106 22.83 5.66 10.00
CA VAL A 106 22.81 6.53 11.14
C VAL A 106 23.38 5.62 12.22
N LYS A 107 24.49 6.05 12.78
CA LYS A 107 25.23 5.36 13.84
C LYS A 107 24.27 4.69 14.82
N GLU A 108 24.62 3.48 15.24
CA GLU A 108 24.06 2.76 16.39
C GLU A 108 23.48 3.72 17.42
N SER A 109 22.17 3.91 17.32
CA SER A 109 21.32 4.52 18.32
C SER A 109 19.97 3.85 18.10
N ASP A 110 19.38 3.38 19.19
CA ASP A 110 18.27 2.42 19.30
C ASP A 110 16.93 2.81 18.62
N ASP A 111 16.90 3.82 17.77
CA ASP A 111 15.67 4.32 17.14
C ASP A 111 15.60 3.92 15.67
N SER A 112 14.77 2.92 15.37
CA SER A 112 14.35 2.63 13.99
C SER A 112 13.75 3.90 13.35
N LEU A 113 14.29 4.35 12.21
CA LEU A 113 13.82 5.54 11.49
C LEU A 113 12.31 5.53 11.18
N ILE A 114 11.74 4.34 11.00
CA ILE A 114 10.30 4.13 10.80
C ILE A 114 9.72 3.56 12.08
N ARG A 115 8.91 4.35 12.80
CA ARG A 115 8.33 3.95 14.09
C ARG A 115 7.15 2.98 13.97
N SER A 116 6.34 3.17 12.93
CA SER A 116 5.07 2.47 12.73
C SER A 116 4.79 2.26 11.25
N VAL A 117 4.15 1.14 10.92
CA VAL A 117 3.64 0.85 9.57
C VAL A 117 2.18 0.47 9.66
N ILE A 118 1.38 1.06 8.76
CA ILE A 118 -0.04 0.75 8.58
C ILE A 118 -0.23 0.25 7.15
N CYS A 119 -0.96 -0.84 6.99
CA CYS A 119 -1.27 -1.40 5.69
C CYS A 119 -2.71 -1.92 5.63
N PHE A 120 -3.49 -1.41 4.69
CA PHE A 120 -4.84 -1.90 4.39
C PHE A 120 -4.81 -2.71 3.09
N SER A 121 -5.18 -3.99 3.16
CA SER A 121 -5.24 -4.91 2.02
C SER A 121 -4.04 -4.87 1.07
N GLY A 122 -2.84 -4.68 1.62
CA GLY A 122 -1.62 -4.67 0.82
C GLY A 122 -1.29 -6.05 0.29
N VAL A 123 -0.78 -6.10 -0.94
CA VAL A 123 -0.26 -7.33 -1.52
C VAL A 123 1.08 -7.67 -0.88
N THR A 124 1.17 -8.82 -0.25
CA THR A 124 2.39 -9.28 0.46
C THR A 124 3.13 -10.40 -0.26
N ASP A 125 2.47 -11.09 -1.20
CA ASP A 125 3.07 -12.10 -2.06
C ASP A 125 2.63 -11.90 -3.53
N VAL A 126 3.54 -11.42 -4.37
CA VAL A 126 3.34 -11.32 -5.83
C VAL A 126 3.80 -12.56 -6.59
N SER A 127 4.42 -13.54 -5.93
CA SER A 127 4.81 -14.82 -6.55
C SER A 127 3.59 -15.68 -6.88
N VAL A 128 2.54 -15.61 -6.05
CA VAL A 128 1.27 -16.33 -6.25
C VAL A 128 0.30 -15.51 -7.10
N ARG A 129 -0.39 -16.14 -8.05
CA ARG A 129 -1.37 -15.45 -8.91
C ARG A 129 -2.59 -15.05 -8.09
N THR A 130 -3.14 -13.86 -8.32
CA THR A 130 -4.32 -13.38 -7.57
C THR A 130 -5.49 -14.36 -7.72
N THR A 131 -5.69 -14.92 -8.91
CA THR A 131 -6.74 -15.93 -9.17
C THR A 131 -6.51 -17.27 -8.48
N ALA A 132 -5.29 -17.55 -8.03
CA ALA A 132 -4.92 -18.77 -7.32
C ALA A 132 -4.94 -18.58 -5.79
N LYS A 133 -5.07 -17.34 -5.29
CA LYS A 133 -5.17 -17.06 -3.86
C LYS A 133 -6.50 -17.56 -3.33
N LYS A 134 -6.46 -18.19 -2.15
CA LYS A 134 -7.66 -18.66 -1.45
C LYS A 134 -8.37 -17.45 -0.86
N ALA A 135 -9.68 -17.36 -1.09
CA ALA A 135 -10.52 -16.34 -0.45
C ALA A 135 -11.13 -16.91 0.84
N VAL A 136 -11.11 -16.11 1.91
CA VAL A 136 -11.74 -16.45 3.19
C VAL A 136 -13.25 -16.44 3.05
N GLN A 137 -13.78 -15.38 2.46
CA GLN A 137 -15.19 -15.24 2.12
C GLN A 137 -15.33 -15.01 0.62
N LYS A 138 -16.36 -15.58 0.00
CA LYS A 138 -16.65 -15.32 -1.42
C LYS A 138 -17.25 -13.92 -1.56
N SER A 139 -16.61 -13.08 -2.37
CA SER A 139 -17.18 -11.84 -2.90
C SER A 139 -18.39 -12.13 -3.81
N SER A 140 -19.18 -11.09 -4.10
CA SER A 140 -20.34 -11.16 -5.00
C SER A 140 -19.99 -11.80 -6.36
N PHE A 141 -20.95 -12.49 -6.97
CA PHE A 141 -20.75 -13.20 -8.25
C PHE A 141 -20.25 -12.27 -9.38
N VAL A 142 -20.72 -11.02 -9.39
CA VAL A 142 -20.35 -9.99 -10.38
C VAL A 142 -18.86 -9.64 -10.26
N ILE A 143 -18.37 -9.39 -9.04
CA ILE A 143 -16.96 -9.07 -8.80
C ILE A 143 -16.07 -10.29 -9.04
N ARG A 144 -16.51 -11.48 -8.62
CA ARG A 144 -15.80 -12.74 -8.87
C ARG A 144 -15.63 -13.06 -10.37
N THR A 145 -16.55 -12.64 -11.23
CA THR A 145 -16.59 -13.04 -12.65
C THR A 145 -16.01 -11.98 -13.59
N ILE A 146 -16.23 -10.70 -13.29
CA ILE A 146 -15.89 -9.57 -14.19
C ILE A 146 -14.57 -8.91 -13.79
N PHE A 147 -14.26 -8.80 -12.50
CA PHE A 147 -13.12 -8.05 -11.97
C PHE A 147 -11.78 -8.78 -11.75
N PRO A 148 -11.63 -10.13 -11.72
CA PRO A 148 -10.35 -10.74 -11.36
C PRO A 148 -9.23 -10.52 -12.39
N ARG A 149 -9.58 -10.08 -13.62
CA ARG A 149 -8.59 -9.74 -14.65
C ARG A 149 -7.89 -8.41 -14.39
N PHE A 150 -8.47 -7.51 -13.61
CA PHE A 150 -7.89 -6.19 -13.36
C PHE A 150 -6.69 -6.24 -12.39
N PRO A 151 -6.78 -6.86 -11.19
CA PRO A 151 -5.61 -7.06 -10.33
C PRO A 151 -4.52 -7.91 -10.98
N GLU A 152 -4.90 -8.99 -11.68
CA GLU A 152 -3.94 -9.84 -12.41
C GLU A 152 -3.20 -9.05 -13.51
N PHE A 153 -3.89 -8.15 -14.22
CA PHE A 153 -3.29 -7.24 -15.19
C PHE A 153 -2.33 -6.24 -14.53
N CYS A 154 -2.72 -5.64 -13.40
CA CYS A 154 -1.89 -4.75 -12.59
C CYS A 154 -0.57 -5.41 -12.13
N HIS A 155 -0.64 -6.63 -11.59
CA HIS A 155 0.54 -7.35 -11.13
C HIS A 155 1.37 -7.92 -12.28
N SER A 156 0.79 -8.20 -13.45
CA SER A 156 1.53 -8.74 -14.60
C SER A 156 2.70 -7.86 -15.04
N CYS A 157 2.64 -6.55 -14.80
CA CYS A 157 3.75 -5.63 -15.10
C CYS A 157 4.98 -5.81 -14.18
N HIS A 158 4.81 -6.42 -13.01
CA HIS A 158 5.87 -6.66 -12.03
C HIS A 158 6.24 -8.14 -11.94
N ARG A 159 5.36 -9.03 -12.44
CA ARG A 159 5.55 -10.48 -12.49
C ARG A 159 6.24 -10.89 -13.78
N ASN A 160 7.46 -10.39 -13.98
CA ASN A 160 8.35 -10.92 -15.02
C ASN A 160 9.43 -11.80 -14.38
N PRO A 161 9.18 -13.12 -14.21
CA PRO A 161 10.12 -14.02 -13.54
C PRO A 161 11.43 -14.21 -14.31
N SER A 162 11.51 -13.81 -15.58
CA SER A 162 12.77 -13.81 -16.32
C SER A 162 13.67 -12.61 -15.98
N VAL A 163 13.16 -11.62 -15.25
CA VAL A 163 13.86 -10.37 -14.92
C VAL A 163 14.06 -10.21 -13.41
N ALA A 164 13.20 -10.80 -12.57
CA ALA A 164 13.34 -10.73 -11.12
C ALA A 164 12.76 -11.96 -10.42
N ASP A 165 13.37 -12.34 -9.29
CA ASP A 165 12.78 -13.31 -8.36
C ASP A 165 11.53 -12.69 -7.72
N LEU A 166 10.36 -13.31 -7.93
CA LEU A 166 9.10 -12.81 -7.40
C LEU A 166 8.98 -12.99 -5.88
N ARG A 167 9.83 -13.82 -5.28
CA ARG A 167 9.95 -13.95 -3.83
C ARG A 167 10.96 -12.99 -3.22
N ASP A 168 11.62 -12.17 -4.04
CA ASP A 168 12.45 -11.07 -3.54
C ASP A 168 11.60 -10.25 -2.56
N PRO A 169 12.02 -10.06 -1.30
CA PRO A 169 11.14 -9.43 -0.33
C PRO A 169 10.83 -7.94 -0.64
N ARG A 170 11.53 -7.33 -1.62
CA ARG A 170 11.23 -5.98 -2.14
C ARG A 170 9.97 -5.98 -3.00
N LEU A 171 9.57 -7.15 -3.49
CA LEU A 171 8.36 -7.38 -4.28
C LEU A 171 7.30 -8.10 -3.44
N SER A 172 7.72 -9.08 -2.63
CA SER A 172 6.86 -9.91 -1.80
C SER A 172 7.31 -9.84 -0.32
N PRO A 173 6.89 -8.81 0.43
CA PRO A 173 7.28 -8.61 1.83
C PRO A 173 7.01 -9.80 2.75
N LEU A 174 6.09 -10.71 2.38
CA LEU A 174 5.84 -11.96 3.09
C LEU A 174 7.11 -12.80 3.31
N TYR A 175 8.08 -12.72 2.39
CA TYR A 175 9.33 -13.48 2.47
C TYR A 175 10.47 -12.72 3.17
N ALA A 176 10.22 -11.52 3.71
CA ALA A 176 11.23 -10.78 4.46
C ALA A 176 11.43 -11.40 5.85
N ASP A 177 12.61 -11.16 6.43
CA ASP A 177 12.85 -11.49 7.84
C ASP A 177 11.85 -10.71 8.72
N PRO A 178 10.96 -11.40 9.46
CA PRO A 178 9.92 -10.74 10.23
C PRO A 178 10.48 -9.85 11.36
N ALA A 179 11.71 -10.10 11.83
CA ALA A 179 12.37 -9.29 12.86
C ALA A 179 12.77 -7.89 12.36
N ARG A 180 12.80 -7.68 11.03
CA ARG A 180 13.15 -6.40 10.42
C ARG A 180 11.98 -5.42 10.32
N PHE A 181 10.76 -5.87 10.62
CA PHE A 181 9.59 -4.99 10.59
C PHE A 181 9.65 -3.99 11.77
N PRO A 182 9.04 -2.79 11.62
CA PRO A 182 8.98 -1.82 12.69
C PRO A 182 8.34 -2.33 13.98
N MET A 183 8.63 -1.64 15.08
CA MET A 183 8.08 -1.92 16.40
C MET A 183 6.54 -1.96 16.39
N ASN A 184 5.88 -1.07 15.65
CA ASN A 184 4.43 -1.05 15.54
C ASN A 184 3.98 -1.40 14.12
N LEU A 185 3.13 -2.41 13.99
CA LEU A 185 2.59 -2.87 12.72
C LEU A 185 1.07 -3.03 12.82
N LEU A 186 0.33 -2.32 11.97
CA LEU A 186 -1.10 -2.49 11.77
C LEU A 186 -1.35 -3.06 10.37
N ILE A 187 -2.03 -4.21 10.32
CA ILE A 187 -2.51 -4.82 9.07
C ILE A 187 -4.03 -4.92 9.14
N GLY A 188 -4.71 -4.12 8.31
CA GLY A 188 -6.14 -4.22 8.05
C GLY A 188 -6.39 -5.10 6.82
N THR A 189 -7.35 -6.01 6.91
CA THR A 189 -7.75 -6.89 5.81
C THR A 189 -9.27 -6.93 5.67
N ALA A 190 -9.76 -7.24 4.48
CA ALA A 190 -11.19 -7.36 4.21
C ALA A 190 -11.56 -8.81 3.86
N ALA A 191 -12.53 -9.41 4.54
CA ALA A 191 -12.77 -10.86 4.45
C ALA A 191 -13.03 -11.41 3.03
N GLN A 192 -13.54 -10.59 2.10
CA GLN A 192 -13.80 -10.97 0.72
C GLN A 192 -12.65 -10.64 -0.25
N ASP A 193 -11.51 -10.17 0.27
CA ASP A 193 -10.31 -9.83 -0.49
C ASP A 193 -9.40 -11.06 -0.68
N PRO A 194 -8.92 -11.34 -1.93
CA PRO A 194 -7.92 -12.38 -2.16
C PRO A 194 -6.57 -12.19 -1.42
N PHE A 195 -6.26 -10.99 -0.92
CA PHE A 195 -5.01 -10.70 -0.21
C PHE A 195 -5.12 -10.86 1.32
N THR A 196 -6.29 -11.22 1.83
CA THR A 196 -6.54 -11.36 3.28
C THR A 196 -5.55 -12.29 3.96
N LEU A 197 -5.44 -13.52 3.46
CA LEU A 197 -4.68 -14.57 4.12
C LEU A 197 -3.18 -14.29 4.13
N GLU A 198 -2.64 -13.72 3.05
CA GLU A 198 -1.22 -13.39 2.98
C GLU A 198 -0.84 -12.18 3.84
N GLY A 199 -1.76 -11.22 4.03
CA GLY A 199 -1.57 -10.12 4.96
C GLY A 199 -1.55 -10.62 6.41
N GLU A 200 -2.46 -11.52 6.75
CA GLU A 200 -2.52 -12.12 8.08
C GLU A 200 -1.35 -13.07 8.37
N GLU A 201 -0.89 -13.80 7.36
CA GLU A 201 0.30 -14.64 7.47
C GLU A 201 1.53 -13.80 7.81
N LEU A 202 1.71 -12.67 7.11
CA LEU A 202 2.77 -11.71 7.41
C LEU A 202 2.65 -11.18 8.85
N ALA A 203 1.46 -10.71 9.24
CA ALA A 203 1.21 -10.20 10.59
C ALA A 203 1.53 -11.26 11.66
N GLY A 204 1.10 -12.50 11.42
CA GLY A 204 1.38 -13.65 12.28
C GLY A 204 2.87 -13.97 12.37
N GLY A 205 3.61 -13.84 11.26
CA GLY A 205 5.06 -13.99 11.20
C GLY A 205 5.77 -13.00 12.11
N VAL A 206 5.46 -11.71 11.96
CA VAL A 206 6.07 -10.64 12.79
C VAL A 206 5.69 -10.81 14.26
N ARG A 207 4.44 -11.16 14.56
CA ARG A 207 3.99 -11.39 15.95
C ARG A 207 4.75 -12.52 16.64
N ARG A 208 5.12 -13.59 15.91
CA ARG A 208 5.84 -14.75 16.47
C ARG A 208 7.28 -14.45 16.86
N VAL A 209 7.93 -13.45 16.24
CA VAL A 209 9.27 -13.02 16.64
C VAL A 209 9.28 -12.47 18.07
N GLY A 210 8.17 -11.86 18.49
CA GLY A 210 8.07 -11.17 19.77
C GLY A 210 8.74 -9.79 19.73
N GLY A 211 8.44 -8.95 20.72
CA GLY A 211 8.99 -7.59 20.79
C GLY A 211 8.33 -6.57 19.87
N HIS A 212 7.43 -6.96 18.97
CA HIS A 212 6.64 -6.05 18.13
C HIS A 212 5.20 -5.89 18.66
N ASN A 213 4.66 -4.68 18.56
CA ASN A 213 3.24 -4.38 18.73
C ASN A 213 2.51 -4.59 17.38
N VAL A 214 1.92 -5.77 17.19
CA VAL A 214 1.24 -6.15 15.95
C VAL A 214 -0.28 -6.18 16.14
N VAL A 215 -0.99 -5.30 15.44
CA VAL A 215 -2.44 -5.31 15.31
C VAL A 215 -2.80 -5.87 13.94
N CYS A 216 -3.62 -6.92 13.91
CA CYS A 216 -4.15 -7.48 12.68
C CYS A 216 -5.67 -7.52 12.80
N HIS A 217 -6.37 -6.77 11.95
CA HIS A 217 -7.82 -6.65 11.99
C HIS A 217 -8.42 -7.08 10.66
N ARG A 218 -9.40 -7.98 10.70
CA ARG A 218 -10.18 -8.39 9.54
C ARG A 218 -11.58 -7.81 9.64
N THR A 219 -11.99 -7.07 8.62
CA THR A 219 -13.35 -6.53 8.51
C THR A 219 -14.23 -7.51 7.72
N GLU A 220 -15.22 -8.07 8.41
CA GLU A 220 -16.11 -9.10 7.87
C GLU A 220 -17.18 -8.55 6.92
N GLY A 221 -17.35 -9.20 5.77
CA GLY A 221 -18.30 -8.78 4.74
C GLY A 221 -17.82 -7.62 3.84
N CYS A 222 -16.55 -7.22 3.96
CA CYS A 222 -15.94 -6.16 3.16
C CYS A 222 -15.06 -6.73 2.04
N GLU A 223 -14.92 -5.97 0.96
CA GLU A 223 -14.11 -6.29 -0.23
C GLU A 223 -12.81 -5.45 -0.26
N HIS A 224 -11.93 -5.72 -1.23
CA HIS A 224 -10.69 -4.97 -1.42
C HIS A 224 -10.97 -3.46 -1.60
N GLY A 225 -10.24 -2.61 -0.87
CA GLY A 225 -10.42 -1.16 -0.90
C GLY A 225 -11.62 -0.63 -0.10
N TRP A 226 -12.22 -1.44 0.78
CA TRP A 226 -13.33 -1.03 1.66
C TRP A 226 -13.08 0.25 2.46
N ASP A 227 -11.82 0.49 2.82
CA ASP A 227 -11.36 1.67 3.55
C ASP A 227 -11.61 2.97 2.79
N LYS A 228 -11.67 2.92 1.46
CA LYS A 228 -11.80 4.09 0.58
C LYS A 228 -13.24 4.55 0.38
N GLU A 229 -14.21 3.68 0.63
CA GLU A 229 -15.64 3.97 0.48
C GLU A 229 -16.38 3.94 1.83
N ALA A 230 -15.63 3.86 2.93
CA ALA A 230 -16.19 3.79 4.27
C ALA A 230 -17.00 5.06 4.61
N LYS A 231 -18.22 4.88 5.12
CA LYS A 231 -19.08 5.97 5.58
C LYS A 231 -19.43 5.75 7.05
N ARG A 232 -19.79 6.81 7.75
CA ARG A 232 -20.24 6.69 9.15
C ARG A 232 -21.43 5.73 9.22
N GLY A 233 -21.32 4.67 10.03
CA GLY A 233 -22.36 3.65 10.19
C GLY A 233 -22.27 2.47 9.22
N THR A 234 -21.31 2.43 8.30
CA THR A 234 -20.97 1.21 7.56
C THR A 234 -20.07 0.31 8.40
N ARG A 235 -19.92 -0.95 7.99
CA ARG A 235 -18.93 -1.84 8.61
C ARG A 235 -17.54 -1.25 8.43
N GLN A 236 -16.75 -1.27 9.50
CA GLN A 236 -15.37 -0.77 9.56
C GLN A 236 -14.51 -1.86 10.21
#